data_AF-A0A945HH28-F1
#
_entry.id   AF-A0A945HH28-F1
#
_cell.length_a   1.000
_cell.length_b   1.000
_cell.length_c   1.000
_cell.angle_alpha   90.00
_cell.angle_beta   90.00
_cell.angle_gamma   90.00
#
_symmetry.space_group_name_H-M   'P 1'
#
loop_
_entity.id
_entity.type
_entity.pdbx_description
1 polymer ?
#
loop_
_entity_poly.entity_id
_entity_poly.type
_entity_poly.pdbx_seq_one_letter_code
_entity_poly.pdbx_strand_id
1 'polypeptide(L)'
;MLKTLENLIKLARIRKENPVEGSYTNTLLNDKSLSKAKVLEEVDELIEAIEEDTNKIHEAADVFYHLLMFLEANDVKIEEV
;
A
#
# COMPACT_ATOMS: atom_id res chain seq x y z
N MET A 1 10.85 11.33 -6.08
CA MET A 1 10.52 9.90 -5.90
C MET A 1 10.16 9.33 -7.28
N LEU A 2 9.85 8.03 -7.41
CA LEU A 2 9.30 7.53 -8.69
C LEU A 2 7.92 8.15 -8.94
N LYS A 3 7.69 8.70 -10.13
CA LYS A 3 6.44 9.41 -10.49
C LYS A 3 5.18 8.57 -10.22
N THR A 4 5.26 7.24 -10.42
CA THR A 4 4.17 6.32 -10.15
C THR A 4 3.80 6.28 -8.66
N LEU A 5 4.79 6.24 -7.76
CA LEU A 5 4.57 6.27 -6.32
C LEU A 5 4.00 7.62 -5.88
N GLU A 6 4.52 8.72 -6.43
CA GLU A 6 3.98 10.07 -6.17
C GLU A 6 2.51 10.18 -6.56
N ASN A 7 2.12 9.58 -7.70
CA ASN A 7 0.72 9.54 -8.12
C ASN A 7 -0.14 8.67 -7.19
N LEU A 8 0.39 7.55 -6.71
CA LEU A 8 -0.30 6.67 -5.78
C LEU A 8 -0.54 7.35 -4.42
N ILE A 9 0.44 8.06 -3.90
CA ILE A 9 0.31 8.86 -2.67
C ILE A 9 -0.77 9.93 -2.84
N LYS A 10 -0.75 10.66 -3.97
CA LYS A 10 -1.80 11.63 -4.30
C LYS A 10 -3.17 10.99 -4.36
N LEU A 11 -3.30 9.81 -4.97
CA LEU A 11 -4.55 9.06 -5.02
C LEU A 11 -5.06 8.71 -3.62
N ALA A 12 -4.20 8.20 -2.74
CA ALA A 12 -4.56 7.85 -1.37
C ALA A 12 -5.12 9.06 -0.62
N ARG A 13 -4.44 10.20 -0.70
CA ARG A 13 -4.86 11.46 -0.07
C ARG A 13 -6.18 11.97 -0.64
N ILE A 14 -6.34 11.96 -1.97
CA ILE A 14 -7.61 12.30 -2.63
C ILE A 14 -8.75 11.38 -2.15
N ARG A 15 -8.49 10.08 -1.93
CA ARG A 15 -9.48 9.13 -1.42
C ARG A 15 -9.83 9.37 0.06
N LYS A 16 -8.89 9.84 0.89
CA LYS A 16 -9.18 10.29 2.27
C LYS A 16 -10.12 11.51 2.25
N GLU A 17 -9.84 12.48 1.38
CA GLU A 17 -10.63 13.72 1.27
C GLU A 17 -12.00 13.50 0.60
N ASN A 18 -12.03 12.66 -0.44
CA ASN A 18 -13.22 12.36 -1.25
C ASN A 18 -13.41 10.83 -1.33
N PRO A 19 -13.99 10.21 -0.28
CA PRO A 19 -14.20 8.77 -0.25
C PRO A 19 -15.09 8.29 -1.40
N VAL A 20 -14.75 7.14 -1.97
CA VAL A 20 -15.55 6.47 -2.99
C VAL A 20 -16.07 5.16 -2.43
N GLU A 21 -17.39 4.99 -2.45
CA GLU A 21 -18.05 3.77 -2.01
C GLU A 21 -17.56 2.56 -2.81
N GLY A 22 -17.28 1.45 -2.12
CA GLY A 22 -16.74 0.23 -2.72
C GLY A 22 -15.26 0.30 -3.12
N SER A 23 -14.55 1.43 -2.91
CA SER A 23 -13.12 1.50 -3.18
C SER A 23 -12.32 0.67 -2.18
N TYR A 24 -11.50 -0.24 -2.69
CA TYR A 24 -10.57 -1.02 -1.87
C TYR A 24 -9.57 -0.12 -1.12
N THR A 25 -9.08 0.93 -1.79
CA THR A 25 -8.21 1.94 -1.17
C THR A 25 -8.88 2.59 0.04
N ASN A 26 -10.14 3.00 -0.08
CA ASN A 26 -10.87 3.55 1.07
C ASN A 26 -11.08 2.52 2.18
N THR A 27 -11.23 1.24 1.84
CA THR A 27 -11.31 0.16 2.83
C THR A 27 -10.01 0.07 3.64
N LEU A 28 -8.85 0.03 2.98
CA LEU A 28 -7.54 -0.01 3.63
C LEU A 28 -7.24 1.25 4.46
N LEU A 29 -7.62 2.43 3.95
CA LEU A 29 -7.41 3.71 4.64
C LEU A 29 -8.27 3.83 5.92
N ASN A 30 -9.45 3.21 5.94
CA ASN A 30 -10.36 3.25 7.08
C ASN A 30 -10.15 2.09 8.06
N ASP A 31 -9.71 0.93 7.59
CA ASP A 31 -9.42 -0.25 8.41
C ASP A 31 -7.90 -0.45 8.58
N LYS A 32 -7.38 0.10 9.68
CA LYS A 32 -5.96 0.00 10.06
C LYS A 32 -5.52 -1.43 10.36
N SER A 33 -6.43 -2.28 10.82
CA SER A 33 -6.12 -3.67 11.14
C SER A 33 -5.95 -4.48 9.86
N LEU A 34 -6.84 -4.27 8.88
CA LEU A 34 -6.74 -4.87 7.56
C LEU A 34 -5.48 -4.41 6.82
N SER A 35 -5.21 -3.10 6.78
CA SER A 35 -4.00 -2.60 6.10
C SER A 35 -2.72 -3.13 6.73
N LYS A 36 -2.65 -3.24 8.06
CA LYS A 36 -1.53 -3.91 8.74
C LYS A 36 -1.42 -5.38 8.31
N ALA A 37 -2.53 -6.11 8.30
CA ALA A 37 -2.53 -7.53 7.93
C ALA A 37 -2.00 -7.74 6.51
N LYS A 38 -2.46 -6.92 5.54
CA LYS A 38 -1.96 -6.95 4.17
C LYS A 38 -0.47 -6.64 4.09
N VAL A 39 0.06 -5.63 4.79
CA VAL A 39 1.51 -5.36 4.76
C VAL A 39 2.33 -6.57 5.20
N LEU A 40 1.87 -7.33 6.21
CA LEU A 40 2.57 -8.54 6.64
C LEU A 40 2.51 -9.63 5.57
N GLU A 41 1.33 -9.89 5.03
CA GLU A 41 1.09 -10.87 3.96
C GLU A 41 1.96 -10.58 2.73
N GLU A 42 1.92 -9.36 2.18
CA GLU A 42 2.65 -9.03 0.96
C GLU A 42 4.17 -9.07 1.15
N VAL A 43 4.66 -8.75 2.35
CA VAL A 43 6.10 -8.84 2.64
C VAL A 43 6.53 -10.31 2.71
N ASP A 44 5.73 -11.17 3.33
CA ASP A 44 5.99 -12.61 3.37
C ASP A 44 5.95 -13.20 1.94
N GLU A 45 4.94 -12.85 1.14
CA GLU A 45 4.80 -13.28 -0.26
C GLU A 45 5.95 -12.78 -1.14
N LEU A 46 6.41 -11.54 -0.95
CA LEU A 46 7.59 -11.03 -1.67
C LEU A 46 8.85 -11.82 -1.34
N ILE A 47 9.05 -12.19 -0.08
CA ILE A 47 10.21 -13.00 0.33
C ILE A 47 10.15 -14.37 -0.36
N GLU A 48 9.01 -15.05 -0.30
CA GLU A 48 8.79 -16.34 -0.97
C GLU A 48 9.01 -16.24 -2.49
N ALA A 49 8.40 -15.24 -3.14
CA ALA A 49 8.56 -14.96 -4.57
C ALA A 49 10.02 -14.74 -4.98
N ILE A 50 10.82 -14.08 -4.14
CA ILE A 50 12.26 -13.89 -4.39
C ILE A 50 13.02 -15.20 -4.24
N GLU A 51 12.72 -16.00 -3.22
CA GLU A 51 13.37 -17.29 -2.97
C GLU A 51 13.06 -18.31 -4.07
N GLU A 52 11.82 -18.30 -4.58
CA GLU A 52 11.35 -19.22 -5.62
C GLU A 52 11.59 -18.72 -7.06
N ASP A 53 12.08 -17.48 -7.23
CA ASP A 53 12.28 -16.82 -8.53
C ASP A 53 10.98 -16.66 -9.36
N THR A 54 9.84 -16.47 -8.69
CA THR A 54 8.50 -16.34 -9.29
C THR A 54 7.88 -14.99 -8.95
N ASN A 55 7.02 -14.40 -9.80
CA ASN A 55 6.16 -13.22 -9.52
C ASN A 55 6.75 -11.98 -8.79
N LYS A 56 8.07 -11.87 -8.58
CA LYS A 56 8.75 -10.86 -7.74
C LYS A 56 8.31 -9.41 -7.98
N ILE A 57 8.04 -9.06 -9.23
CA ILE A 57 7.64 -7.71 -9.62
C ILE A 57 6.22 -7.40 -9.10
N HIS A 58 5.33 -8.40 -9.10
CA HIS A 58 3.97 -8.27 -8.63
C HIS A 58 3.95 -8.07 -7.12
N GLU A 59 4.56 -8.98 -6.37
CA GLU A 59 4.59 -8.89 -4.89
C GLU A 59 5.33 -7.64 -4.42
N ALA A 60 6.39 -7.22 -5.11
CA ALA A 60 7.05 -5.96 -4.78
C ALA A 60 6.14 -4.75 -4.99
N ALA A 61 5.29 -4.77 -6.02
CA ALA A 61 4.32 -3.70 -6.26
C ALA A 61 3.24 -3.68 -5.17
N ASP A 62 2.79 -4.85 -4.71
CA ASP A 62 1.76 -4.95 -3.68
C ASP A 62 2.32 -4.55 -2.31
N VAL A 63 3.56 -4.91 -1.97
CA VAL A 63 4.26 -4.36 -0.80
C VAL A 63 4.27 -2.84 -0.84
N PHE A 64 4.68 -2.21 -1.95
CA PHE A 64 4.68 -0.75 -2.04
C PHE A 64 3.28 -0.16 -1.89
N TYR A 65 2.27 -0.76 -2.51
CA TYR A 65 0.90 -0.29 -2.43
C TYR A 65 0.37 -0.34 -1.00
N HIS A 66 0.44 -1.52 -0.38
CA HIS A 66 -0.10 -1.76 0.95
C HIS A 66 0.66 -0.99 2.03
N LEU A 67 1.98 -0.89 1.91
CA LEU A 67 2.79 -0.09 2.84
C LEU A 67 2.40 1.39 2.77
N LEU A 68 2.26 1.97 1.56
CA LEU A 68 1.85 3.36 1.41
C LEU A 68 0.45 3.61 1.98
N MET A 69 -0.51 2.69 1.77
CA MET A 69 -1.85 2.83 2.35
C MET A 69 -1.82 2.74 3.87
N PHE A 70 -1.02 1.82 4.43
CA PHE A 70 -0.87 1.68 5.87
C PHE A 70 -0.23 2.92 6.52
N LEU A 71 0.78 3.51 5.90
CA LEU A 71 1.40 4.76 6.36
C LEU A 71 0.40 5.92 6.31
N GLU A 72 -0.28 6.12 5.18
CA GLU A 72 -1.27 7.19 5.03
C GLU A 72 -2.49 7.01 5.97
N ALA A 73 -2.91 5.77 6.26
CA ALA A 73 -3.94 5.46 7.24
C ALA A 73 -3.53 5.83 8.68
N ASN A 74 -2.22 5.84 8.96
CA ASN A 74 -1.64 6.19 10.26
C ASN A 74 -1.04 7.60 10.29
N ASP A 75 -1.36 8.43 9.29
CA ASP A 75 -0.91 9.81 9.17
C ASP A 75 0.63 9.95 9.21
N VAL A 76 1.34 8.90 8.78
CA VAL A 76 2.78 8.93 8.55
C VAL A 76 3.02 9.31 7.11
N LYS A 77 3.63 10.48 6.89
CA LYS A 77 3.95 10.95 5.55
C LYS A 77 5.22 10.27 5.05
N ILE A 78 5.14 9.64 3.90
CA ILE A 78 6.30 9.00 3.26
C ILE A 78 7.41 10.00 2.93
N GLU A 79 7.09 11.30 2.80
CA GLU A 79 8.07 12.36 2.63
C GLU A 79 8.94 12.61 3.88
N GLU A 80 8.55 12.07 5.04
CA GLU A 80 9.28 12.18 6.31
C GLU A 80 10.13 10.93 6.63
N VAL A 81 10.10 9.91 5.77
CA VAL A 81 10.88 8.66 5.87
C VAL A 81 12.10 8.74 4.96
#